data_AF-A0A9D7IWH6-F1
#
_entry.id   AF-A0A9D7IWH6-F1
#
_cell.length_a   1.000
_cell.length_b   1.000
_cell.length_c   1.000
_cell.angle_alpha   90.00
_cell.angle_beta   90.00
_cell.angle_gamma   90.00
#
_symmetry.space_group_name_H-M   'P 1'
#
loop_
_entity.id
_entity.type
_entity.pdbx_description
1 polymer ?
#
loop_
_entity_poly.entity_id
_entity_poly.type
_entity_poly.pdbx_seq_one_letter_code
_entity_poly.pdbx_strand_id
1 'polypeptide(L)'
;MFYEKPEGNIVFSLVNVPPFLDSAQYQNGNLSNIRGGTAAALAPFGPIESIDPNMVLPRSYNYSLTIQRELQNGIFLEVGYVGNQGRHLIRRPDINVPSFADQAANAALPTAQRKNLNALRPYKGFSTINTPPVGREFEIQRFADLCDQA
;
A
#
# COMPACT_ATOMS: atom_id res chain seq x y z
N MET A 1 -6.34 -21.47 10.49
CA MET A 1 -5.44 -20.30 10.38
C MET A 1 -4.48 -20.57 9.25
N PHE A 2 -4.48 -19.72 8.22
CA PHE A 2 -3.62 -19.89 7.05
C PHE A 2 -2.58 -18.78 6.97
N TYR A 3 -1.40 -19.13 6.49
CA TYR A 3 -0.28 -18.22 6.25
C TYR A 3 -0.02 -18.13 4.76
N GLU A 4 0.00 -16.91 4.24
CA GLU A 4 0.43 -16.69 2.86
C GLU A 4 1.95 -16.56 2.81
N LYS A 5 2.54 -17.15 1.77
CA LYS A 5 3.96 -16.96 1.48
C LYS A 5 4.11 -15.67 0.69
N PRO A 6 5.11 -14.83 0.98
CA PRO A 6 5.37 -13.64 0.20
C PRO A 6 5.73 -14.06 -1.23
N GLU A 7 4.90 -13.65 -2.20
CA GLU A 7 5.14 -13.90 -3.61
C GLU A 7 6.38 -13.12 -4.09
N GLY A 8 7.14 -13.65 -5.05
CA GLY A 8 8.39 -13.02 -5.54
C GLY A 8 8.23 -11.56 -6.01
N ASN A 9 7.02 -11.14 -6.35
CA ASN A 9 6.68 -9.77 -6.74
C ASN A 9 6.94 -8.69 -5.66
N ILE A 10 7.20 -9.07 -4.41
CA ILE A 10 7.61 -8.10 -3.39
C ILE A 10 9.13 -7.81 -3.38
N VAL A 11 9.96 -8.69 -3.97
CA VAL A 11 11.42 -8.56 -3.96
C VAL A 11 12.03 -8.14 -5.30
N PHE A 12 11.37 -8.41 -6.43
CA PHE A 12 11.97 -8.13 -7.75
C PHE A 12 12.29 -6.65 -8.00
N SER A 13 11.53 -5.74 -7.42
CA SER A 13 11.75 -4.30 -7.60
C SER A 13 12.89 -3.73 -6.75
N LEU A 14 13.45 -4.50 -5.81
CA LEU A 14 14.59 -4.09 -4.99
C LEU A 14 15.91 -3.99 -5.79
N VAL A 15 15.94 -4.51 -7.02
CA VAL A 15 17.15 -4.53 -7.85
C VAL A 15 17.45 -3.14 -8.46
N ASN A 16 16.47 -2.25 -8.53
CA ASN A 16 16.59 -0.92 -9.14
C ASN A 16 16.81 0.22 -8.13
N VAL A 17 17.63 -0.01 -7.09
CA VAL A 17 17.89 1.01 -6.05
C VAL A 17 19.32 1.59 -6.17
N PRO A 18 19.51 2.91 -6.02
CA PRO A 18 20.84 3.51 -5.87
C PRO A 18 21.57 2.93 -4.64
N PRO A 19 22.91 2.78 -4.66
CA PRO A 19 23.89 3.32 -5.61
C PRO A 19 24.21 2.41 -6.81
N PHE A 20 23.52 1.27 -6.97
CA PHE A 20 23.83 0.30 -8.02
C PHE A 20 23.42 0.79 -9.43
N LEU A 21 22.52 1.77 -9.49
CA LEU A 21 22.07 2.44 -10.70
C LEU A 21 22.12 3.95 -10.50
N ASP A 22 22.85 4.64 -11.38
CA ASP A 22 22.94 6.10 -11.41
C ASP A 22 22.04 6.64 -12.53
N SER A 23 21.11 7.53 -12.19
CA SER A 23 20.14 8.09 -13.13
C SER A 23 20.22 9.61 -13.13
N ALA A 24 20.60 10.19 -14.27
CA ALA A 24 20.63 11.63 -14.47
C ALA A 24 19.39 12.08 -15.27
N GLN A 25 18.59 12.98 -14.70
CA GLN A 25 17.50 13.65 -15.42
C GLN A 25 17.91 15.07 -15.76
N TYR A 26 17.68 15.46 -17.02
CA TYR A 26 17.87 16.82 -17.51
C TYR A 26 16.50 17.42 -17.83
N GLN A 27 16.25 18.65 -17.40
CA GLN A 27 15.04 19.40 -17.74
C GLN A 27 15.42 20.54 -18.68
N ASN A 28 14.55 20.83 -19.66
CA ASN A 28 14.74 21.90 -20.65
C ASN A 28 16.02 21.74 -21.51
N GLY A 29 16.44 20.50 -21.81
CA GLY A 29 17.55 20.22 -22.72
C GLY A 29 17.17 20.32 -24.20
N ASN A 30 18.11 20.74 -25.04
CA ASN A 30 17.97 20.65 -26.49
C ASN A 30 18.26 19.21 -26.93
N LEU A 31 17.47 18.62 -27.84
CA LEU A 31 17.71 17.26 -28.35
C LEU A 31 19.09 17.13 -29.03
N SER A 32 19.61 18.22 -29.61
CA SER A 32 20.95 18.24 -30.21
C SER A 32 22.09 18.32 -29.17
N ASN A 33 21.77 18.68 -27.92
CA ASN A 33 22.73 18.67 -26.80
C ASN A 33 21.99 18.40 -25.48
N ILE A 34 21.69 17.13 -25.23
CA ILE A 34 20.94 16.69 -24.05
C ILE A 34 21.67 17.06 -22.74
N ARG A 35 23.01 17.08 -22.75
CA ARG A 35 23.84 17.49 -21.60
C ARG A 35 24.00 19.00 -21.43
N GLY A 36 23.55 19.78 -22.40
CA GLY A 36 23.57 21.25 -22.36
C GLY A 36 22.34 21.86 -21.67
N GLY A 37 21.32 21.05 -21.35
CA GLY A 37 20.21 21.47 -20.52
C GLY A 37 20.65 21.65 -19.06
N THR A 38 19.99 22.56 -18.34
CA THR A 38 20.13 22.63 -16.88
C THR A 38 19.86 21.26 -16.28
N ALA A 39 20.78 20.74 -15.46
CA ALA A 39 20.52 19.55 -14.68
C ALA A 39 19.20 19.76 -13.93
N ALA A 40 18.22 18.87 -14.11
CA ALA A 40 17.01 18.93 -13.32
C ALA A 40 17.47 18.86 -11.86
N ALA A 41 17.08 19.85 -11.02
CA ALA A 41 17.51 19.94 -9.63
C ALA A 41 17.46 18.56 -8.99
N LEU A 42 18.64 17.94 -8.73
CA LEU A 42 18.84 16.49 -8.44
C LEU A 42 17.51 15.75 -8.53
N ALA A 43 17.07 15.49 -9.77
CA ALA A 43 15.76 14.93 -9.96
C ALA A 43 15.65 13.72 -9.05
N PRO A 44 14.59 13.64 -8.24
CA PRO A 44 14.55 12.60 -7.24
C PRO A 44 14.69 11.26 -7.95
N PHE A 45 15.68 10.46 -7.53
CA PHE A 45 15.84 9.09 -7.98
C PHE A 45 14.46 8.43 -7.96
N GLY A 46 14.25 7.57 -8.97
CA GLY A 46 12.98 6.90 -9.21
C GLY A 46 12.41 6.20 -7.96
N PRO A 47 11.17 5.70 -8.02
CA PRO A 47 10.52 5.08 -6.88
C PRO A 47 11.43 4.01 -6.27
N ILE A 48 11.76 4.14 -4.98
CA ILE A 48 12.48 3.11 -4.25
C ILE A 48 11.46 2.16 -3.65
N GLU A 49 11.67 0.88 -3.90
CA GLU A 49 11.01 -0.17 -3.13
C GLU A 49 11.96 -0.60 -2.02
N SER A 50 11.43 -0.80 -0.82
CA SER A 50 12.16 -1.28 0.34
C SER A 50 11.31 -2.31 1.06
N ILE A 51 11.92 -3.24 1.79
CA ILE A 51 11.20 -4.21 2.62
C ILE A 51 11.54 -3.92 4.08
N ASP A 52 10.51 -3.86 4.92
CA ASP A 52 10.69 -3.79 6.37
C ASP A 52 11.28 -5.12 6.87
N PRO A 53 12.46 -5.13 7.53
CA PRO A 53 13.06 -6.34 8.07
C PRO A 53 12.20 -7.03 9.14
N ASN A 54 11.27 -6.30 9.78
CA ASN A 54 10.33 -6.83 10.78
C ASN A 54 8.96 -7.20 10.17
N MET A 55 8.89 -7.40 8.84
CA MET A 55 7.64 -7.74 8.17
C MET A 55 7.05 -9.05 8.69
N VAL A 56 5.77 -9.00 9.06
CA VAL A 56 5.03 -10.16 9.54
C VAL A 56 4.15 -10.70 8.42
N LEU A 57 4.14 -12.02 8.24
CA LEU A 57 3.37 -12.68 7.18
C LEU A 57 1.86 -12.39 7.28
N PRO A 58 1.18 -12.15 6.15
CA PRO A 58 -0.27 -12.08 6.08
C PRO A 58 -0.91 -13.37 6.58
N ARG A 59 -2.00 -13.21 7.33
CA ARG A 59 -2.75 -14.31 7.94
C ARG A 59 -4.22 -14.16 7.64
N SER A 60 -4.85 -15.27 7.31
CA SER A 60 -6.30 -15.37 7.18
C SER A 60 -6.85 -16.28 8.28
N TYR A 61 -7.80 -15.74 9.05
CA TYR A 61 -8.56 -16.48 10.05
C TYR A 61 -9.98 -16.69 9.51
N ASN A 62 -10.37 -17.96 9.43
CA ASN A 62 -11.72 -18.37 9.09
C ASN A 62 -12.34 -19.01 10.32
N TYR A 63 -13.55 -18.61 10.67
CA TYR A 63 -14.32 -19.20 11.75
C TYR A 63 -15.75 -19.45 11.29
N SER A 64 -16.29 -20.60 11.70
CA SER A 64 -17.66 -21.00 11.44
C SER A 64 -18.23 -21.59 12.74
N LEU A 65 -19.37 -21.07 13.17
CA LEU A 65 -20.12 -21.54 14.32
C LEU A 65 -21.54 -21.87 13.87
N THR A 66 -21.98 -23.08 14.12
CA THR A 66 -23.36 -23.50 13.82
C THR A 66 -23.99 -24.03 15.09
N ILE A 67 -25.16 -23.50 15.42
CA ILE A 67 -25.99 -23.98 16.52
C ILE A 67 -27.26 -24.57 15.93
N GLN A 68 -27.51 -25.83 16.23
CA GLN A 68 -28.70 -26.56 15.82
C GLN A 68 -29.53 -26.90 17.04
N ARG A 69 -30.85 -26.69 16.97
CA ARG A 69 -31.79 -27.04 18.03
C ARG A 69 -33.09 -27.56 17.45
N GLU A 70 -33.52 -28.72 17.91
CA GLU A 70 -34.86 -29.22 17.70
C GLU A 70 -35.83 -28.59 18.71
N LEU A 71 -36.91 -28.02 18.20
CA LEU A 71 -37.99 -27.40 18.97
C LEU A 71 -39.20 -28.35 18.98
N GLN A 72 -40.13 -28.10 19.92
CA GLN A 72 -41.33 -28.90 20.05
C GLN A 72 -42.19 -28.83 18.77
N ASN A 73 -42.90 -29.92 18.47
CA ASN A 73 -43.72 -30.12 17.26
C ASN A 73 -42.92 -30.41 15.97
N GLY A 74 -41.68 -30.90 16.07
CA GLY A 74 -40.88 -31.34 14.92
C GLY A 74 -40.26 -30.20 14.12
N ILE A 75 -40.11 -29.02 14.72
CA ILE A 75 -39.48 -27.85 14.10
C ILE A 75 -37.97 -27.94 14.35
N PHE A 76 -37.16 -27.82 13.30
CA PHE A 76 -35.70 -27.78 13.39
C PHE A 76 -35.19 -26.37 13.14
N LEU A 77 -34.44 -25.82 14.09
CA LEU A 77 -33.82 -24.50 13.97
C LEU A 77 -32.31 -24.65 13.84
N GLU A 78 -31.74 -24.05 12.78
CA GLU A 78 -30.31 -23.93 12.60
C GLU A 78 -29.92 -22.45 12.45
N VAL A 79 -28.90 -22.04 13.20
CA VAL A 79 -28.29 -20.71 13.08
C VAL A 79 -26.81 -20.89 12.85
N GLY A 80 -26.34 -20.46 11.68
CA GLY A 80 -24.93 -20.46 11.30
C GLY A 80 -24.35 -19.05 11.31
N TYR A 81 -23.12 -18.91 11.80
CA TYR A 81 -22.31 -17.72 11.70
C TYR A 81 -20.96 -18.07 11.07
N VAL A 82 -20.63 -17.42 9.96
CA VAL A 82 -19.35 -17.55 9.28
C VAL A 82 -18.67 -16.20 9.20
N GLY A 83 -17.38 -16.15 9.48
CA GLY A 83 -16.61 -14.93 9.31
C GLY A 83 -15.18 -15.17 8.91
N ASN A 84 -14.64 -14.16 8.24
CA ASN A 84 -13.26 -14.12 7.80
C ASN A 84 -12.60 -12.84 8.33
N GLN A 85 -11.37 -13.00 8.84
CA GLN A 85 -10.54 -11.90 9.30
C GLN A 85 -9.17 -11.99 8.62
N GLY A 86 -8.85 -10.96 7.85
CA GLY A 86 -7.52 -10.75 7.28
C GLY A 86 -6.65 -9.94 8.24
N ARG A 87 -5.55 -10.52 8.70
CA ARG A 87 -4.55 -9.82 9.53
C ARG A 87 -3.25 -9.71 8.77
N HIS A 88 -2.57 -8.59 8.97
CA HIS A 88 -1.26 -8.32 8.40
C HIS A 88 -1.17 -8.35 6.87
N LEU A 89 -2.21 -7.82 6.20
CA LEU A 89 -2.20 -7.72 4.75
C LEU A 89 -1.06 -6.80 4.29
N ILE A 90 -0.36 -7.22 3.23
CA ILE A 90 0.72 -6.44 2.61
C ILE A 90 0.10 -5.19 1.99
N ARG A 91 0.59 -4.04 2.42
CA ARG A 91 0.34 -2.74 1.76
C ARG A 91 1.67 -2.17 1.32
N ARG A 92 1.68 -1.11 0.51
CA ARG A 92 2.90 -0.40 0.09
C ARG A 92 2.68 1.11 0.18
N PRO A 93 2.58 1.70 1.39
CA PRO A 93 2.49 3.13 1.56
C PRO A 93 3.81 3.79 1.17
N ASP A 94 3.70 4.98 0.58
CA ASP A 94 4.82 5.88 0.34
C ASP A 94 5.22 6.55 1.66
N ILE A 95 6.40 6.23 2.18
CA ILE A 95 6.96 6.86 3.39
C ILE A 95 7.56 8.24 3.11
N ASN A 96 7.79 8.58 1.84
CA ASN A 96 8.31 9.87 1.41
C ASN A 96 7.20 10.86 1.04
N VAL A 97 5.95 10.59 1.42
CA VAL A 97 4.84 11.50 1.16
C VAL A 97 5.04 12.83 1.93
N PRO A 98 4.84 14.01 1.30
CA PRO A 98 4.87 15.27 2.03
C PRO A 98 3.74 15.31 3.07
N SER A 99 3.96 16.00 4.19
CA SER A 99 2.91 16.13 5.21
C SER A 99 1.67 16.83 4.64
N PHE A 100 0.49 16.52 5.18
CA PHE A 100 -0.74 17.22 4.77
C PHE A 100 -0.65 18.74 4.98
N ALA A 101 0.08 19.18 6.01
CA ALA A 101 0.31 20.60 6.28
C ALA A 101 1.15 21.25 5.17
N ASP A 102 2.23 20.60 4.72
CA ASP A 102 3.08 21.11 3.63
C ASP A 102 2.33 21.16 2.29
N GLN A 103 1.49 20.16 2.02
CA GLN A 103 0.66 20.13 0.83
C GLN A 103 -0.40 21.24 0.85
N ALA A 104 -1.06 21.46 1.99
CA ALA A 104 -2.03 22.53 2.16
C ALA A 104 -1.39 23.92 2.02
N ALA A 105 -0.22 24.13 2.64
CA ALA A 105 0.54 25.37 2.53
C ALA A 105 0.98 25.65 1.09
N ASN A 106 1.41 24.62 0.34
CA ASN A 106 1.77 24.76 -1.07
C ASN A 106 0.56 25.03 -1.98
N ALA A 107 -0.60 24.42 -1.68
CA ALA A 107 -1.83 24.66 -2.43
C ALA A 107 -2.35 26.10 -2.26
N ALA A 108 -2.11 26.71 -1.09
CA ALA A 108 -2.46 28.09 -0.79
C ALA A 108 -1.59 29.13 -1.52
N LEU A 109 -0.45 28.74 -2.10
CA LEU A 109 0.38 29.64 -2.90
C LEU A 109 -0.25 29.90 -4.29
N PRO A 110 -0.04 31.10 -4.86
CA PRO A 110 -0.38 31.39 -6.26
C PRO A 110 0.24 30.34 -7.20
N THR A 111 -0.47 29.93 -8.25
CA THR A 111 -0.06 28.83 -9.15
C THR A 111 1.38 28.93 -9.65
N ALA A 112 1.85 30.15 -9.95
CA ALA A 112 3.22 30.41 -10.41
C ALA A 112 4.31 30.17 -9.36
N GLN A 113 3.96 30.14 -8.07
CA GLN A 113 4.87 29.97 -6.94
C GLN A 113 4.76 28.59 -6.28
N ARG A 114 3.83 27.74 -6.77
CA ARG A 114 3.65 26.39 -6.24
C ARG A 114 4.91 25.58 -6.50
N LYS A 115 5.47 25.02 -5.43
CA LYS A 115 6.62 24.12 -5.50
C LYS A 115 6.14 22.75 -5.98
N ASN A 116 7.03 22.05 -6.70
CA ASN A 116 6.80 20.66 -7.06
C ASN A 116 6.63 19.82 -5.77
N LEU A 117 5.66 18.89 -5.76
CA LEU A 117 5.42 18.00 -4.61
C LEU A 117 6.68 17.25 -4.18
N ASN A 118 7.52 16.84 -5.14
CA ASN A 118 8.81 16.19 -4.89
C ASN A 118 9.77 17.06 -4.07
N ALA A 119 9.69 18.38 -4.20
CA ALA A 119 10.52 19.32 -3.43
C ALA A 119 10.04 19.45 -1.98
N LEU A 120 8.79 19.10 -1.68
CA LEU A 120 8.21 19.12 -0.33
C LEU A 120 8.45 17.81 0.44
N ARG A 121 8.88 16.76 -0.24
CA ARG A 121 9.11 15.45 0.37
C ARG A 121 10.20 15.46 1.45
N PRO A 122 10.07 14.69 2.55
CA PRO A 122 11.08 14.63 3.61
C PRO A 122 12.46 14.14 3.13
N TYR A 123 12.49 13.05 2.36
CA TYR A 123 13.72 12.48 1.79
C TYR A 123 14.00 13.13 0.43
N LYS A 124 14.97 14.05 0.43
CA LYS A 124 15.42 14.76 -0.77
C LYS A 124 16.19 13.84 -1.69
N GLY A 125 16.09 14.08 -2.99
CA GLY A 125 16.74 13.24 -4.00
C GLY A 125 16.05 11.89 -4.22
N PHE A 126 14.91 11.60 -3.57
CA PHE A 126 14.08 10.43 -3.86
C PHE A 126 12.63 10.82 -4.14
N SER A 127 12.01 10.09 -5.06
CA SER A 127 10.61 10.34 -5.42
C SER A 127 9.70 9.67 -4.38
N THR A 128 9.01 8.59 -4.71
CA THR A 128 8.27 7.80 -3.73
C THR A 128 9.19 6.77 -3.10
N ILE A 129 9.02 6.48 -1.82
CA ILE A 129 9.69 5.36 -1.16
C ILE A 129 8.58 4.45 -0.64
N ASN A 130 8.36 3.34 -1.31
CA ASN A 130 7.36 2.37 -0.91
C ASN A 130 7.98 1.38 0.06
N THR A 131 7.41 1.31 1.26
CA THR A 131 7.84 0.36 2.29
C THR A 131 6.61 -0.40 2.77
N PRO A 132 6.50 -1.71 2.53
CA PRO A 132 5.42 -2.49 3.08
C PRO A 132 5.37 -2.35 4.60
N PRO A 133 4.25 -1.91 5.19
CA PRO A 133 4.20 -1.64 6.60
C PRO A 133 3.91 -2.93 7.35
N VAL A 134 4.20 -2.91 8.65
CA VAL A 134 3.67 -3.92 9.57
C VAL A 134 2.14 -3.89 9.52
N GLY A 135 1.61 -5.06 9.23
CA GLY A 135 0.22 -5.38 9.02
C GLY A 135 -0.89 -4.56 9.67
N ARG A 136 -1.88 -4.13 8.87
CA ARG A 136 -3.19 -3.65 9.36
C ARG A 136 -4.29 -4.68 9.18
N GLU A 137 -5.29 -4.62 10.05
CA GLU A 137 -6.40 -5.57 10.20
C GLU A 137 -7.63 -5.17 9.35
N PHE A 138 -8.30 -6.16 8.75
CA PHE A 138 -9.58 -6.00 8.05
C PHE A 138 -10.51 -7.17 8.40
N GLU A 139 -11.76 -6.86 8.77
CA GLU A 139 -12.82 -7.82 9.05
C GLU A 139 -13.90 -7.72 7.97
N ILE A 140 -14.30 -8.86 7.38
CA ILE A 140 -15.43 -8.93 6.44
C ILE A 140 -16.51 -9.80 7.08
N GLN A 141 -17.63 -9.19 7.46
CA GLN A 141 -18.82 -9.89 7.94
C GLN A 141 -19.75 -10.16 6.75
N ARG A 142 -20.07 -11.44 6.50
CA ARG A 142 -21.10 -11.82 5.52
C ARG A 142 -22.28 -12.43 6.26
N PHE A 143 -23.42 -11.75 6.19
CA PHE A 143 -24.72 -12.27 6.62
C PHE A 143 -25.16 -13.32 5.58
N ALA A 144 -25.42 -14.55 6.00
CA ALA A 144 -26.07 -15.55 5.15
C ALA A 144 -27.56 -15.53 5.48
N ASP A 145 -28.36 -15.19 4.48
CA ASP A 145 -29.82 -15.10 4.56
C ASP A 145 -30.44 -16.44 4.99
N LEU A 146 -31.25 -16.36 6.05
CA LEU A 146 -32.27 -17.35 6.38
C LEU A 146 -33.40 -17.22 5.35
N CYS A 147 -33.50 -18.17 4.43
CA CYS A 147 -34.80 -18.72 4.03
C CYS A 147 -34.60 -20.05 3.28
N ASP A 148 -34.76 -21.12 4.04
CA ASP A 148 -35.32 -22.37 3.56
C ASP A 148 -36.66 -22.04 2.86
N GLN A 149 -36.69 -22.09 1.54
CA GLN A 149 -37.95 -22.21 0.80
C GLN A 149 -38.42 -23.64 0.98
N ALA A 150 -39.33 -23.81 1.93
CA ALA A 150 -40.37 -24.82 1.91
C ALA A 150 -41.19 -24.78 0.61
#